data_AF-A0A673VQD4-F1
#
_entry.id   AF-A0A673VQD4-F1
#
_cell.length_a   1.000
_cell.length_b   1.000
_cell.length_c   1.000
_cell.angle_alpha   90.00
_cell.angle_beta   90.00
_cell.angle_gamma   90.00
#
_symmetry.space_group_name_H-M   'P 1'
#
loop_
_entity.id
_entity.type
_entity.pdbx_description
1 polymer ?
#
loop_
_entity_poly.entity_id
_entity_poly.type
_entity_poly.pdbx_seq_one_letter_code
_entity_poly.pdbx_strand_id
1 'polypeptide(L)'
;MGRPAHRLHPGSAVARLSRRAPRYLHGTVIPEVKSHGFNSADVWEVAVDAGAIQTDEDAQLVGGPVGIYGAKRVKGELSGKWRCFPISLRSSLVHALHNSCCRKKSTAPEKIIPSVGLCDENTRESGNALDKLFSSEQQASILQVLNTASNKELETFRLLRGRKSINIIEHREKFGPFQNLESLMNVPLFQYKTTIQVCNSILCPETRGEKRKFQDNRLLRKLIKPEIKRERLKAVNSIVSIVFGTRRIAWAHLDRKLAVLDWQQSECRQLMKGTYLSSVYLQEISSVISKMPNSDFYVLEKIGLSIQNSSRFPVVLHFHIMEAMLYALLNKTFAQDGQHRVLSMNRNGVGKHLDLMVGDARTSGKELVKQLLAESVLKEEPRVRFPSDKIVRYRQMFAATEQQRAEEFYDSLLQAVAFYELAVFDTEP
;
A
#
# COMPACT_ATOMS: atom_id res chain seq x y z
N MET A 1 -48.27 -17.26 56.63
CA MET A 1 -48.43 -18.46 57.48
C MET A 1 -48.42 -19.66 56.53
N GLY A 2 -47.65 -20.74 56.65
CA GLY A 2 -46.53 -21.16 57.49
C GLY A 2 -45.90 -22.39 56.80
N ARG A 3 -44.58 -22.56 56.90
CA ARG A 3 -43.88 -23.82 56.57
C ARG A 3 -43.95 -24.78 57.77
N PRO A 4 -43.69 -26.08 57.58
CA PRO A 4 -42.34 -26.67 57.84
C PRO A 4 -41.94 -27.71 56.76
N ALA A 5 -40.70 -27.93 56.30
CA ALA A 5 -39.38 -28.21 56.90
C ALA A 5 -39.17 -29.68 57.38
N HIS A 6 -38.32 -30.44 56.65
CA HIS A 6 -37.32 -31.47 57.06
C HIS A 6 -36.81 -32.16 55.76
N ARG A 7 -35.59 -31.97 55.21
CA ARG A 7 -34.18 -32.22 55.62
C ARG A 7 -33.75 -33.70 55.53
N LEU A 8 -32.88 -34.05 54.55
CA LEU A 8 -31.55 -34.71 54.66
C LEU A 8 -31.12 -35.47 53.38
N HIS A 9 -29.90 -35.16 52.89
CA HIS A 9 -29.02 -35.93 51.97
C HIS A 9 -28.16 -36.96 52.78
N PRO A 10 -27.14 -37.70 52.25
CA PRO A 10 -26.67 -37.97 50.86
C PRO A 10 -26.34 -39.47 50.59
N GLY A 11 -25.92 -39.84 49.37
CA GLY A 11 -25.28 -41.14 49.11
C GLY A 11 -24.64 -41.28 47.72
N SER A 12 -23.32 -41.41 47.68
CA SER A 12 -22.44 -41.56 46.52
C SER A 12 -22.61 -42.89 45.76
N ALA A 13 -22.36 -42.90 44.44
CA ALA A 13 -21.83 -44.09 43.76
C ALA A 13 -20.88 -43.71 42.61
N VAL A 14 -19.70 -44.31 42.68
CA VAL A 14 -18.51 -44.13 41.83
C VAL A 14 -18.56 -45.04 40.61
N ALA A 15 -17.91 -44.55 39.55
CA ALA A 15 -17.63 -45.18 38.26
C ALA A 15 -17.06 -46.61 38.31
N ARG A 16 -17.49 -47.43 37.33
CA ARG A 16 -16.65 -48.45 36.67
C ARG A 16 -17.07 -48.57 35.21
N LEU A 17 -16.21 -48.14 34.29
CA LEU A 17 -16.31 -48.54 32.88
C LEU A 17 -15.01 -49.18 32.43
N SER A 18 -15.24 -50.33 31.80
CA SER A 18 -14.32 -51.41 31.51
C SER A 18 -13.38 -51.07 30.35
N ARG A 19 -12.10 -51.39 30.52
CA ARG A 19 -11.11 -51.45 29.43
C ARG A 19 -11.26 -52.77 28.68
N ARG A 20 -11.52 -52.72 27.37
CA ARG A 20 -11.06 -53.73 26.39
C ARG A 20 -11.42 -53.33 24.95
N ALA A 21 -10.41 -53.24 24.08
CA ALA A 21 -10.48 -53.52 22.65
C ALA A 21 -9.04 -53.75 22.10
N PRO A 22 -8.88 -54.50 20.99
CA PRO A 22 -7.80 -55.49 20.82
C PRO A 22 -6.67 -55.10 19.84
N ARG A 23 -5.73 -56.04 19.65
CA ARG A 23 -4.47 -55.97 18.89
C ARG A 23 -4.50 -56.88 17.63
N TYR A 24 -3.89 -56.37 16.54
CA TYR A 24 -3.25 -56.99 15.34
C TYR A 24 -4.15 -57.76 14.33
N LEU A 25 -3.93 -57.73 12.99
CA LEU A 25 -2.72 -58.01 12.18
C LEU A 25 -2.83 -57.49 10.70
N HIS A 26 -1.65 -57.29 10.06
CA HIS A 26 -1.23 -57.38 8.63
C HIS A 26 -2.01 -56.65 7.50
N GLY A 27 -1.42 -56.09 6.44
CA GLY A 27 -0.04 -55.98 5.94
C GLY A 27 -0.03 -55.46 4.48
N THR A 28 1.10 -54.86 4.04
CA THR A 28 1.56 -54.64 2.61
C THR A 28 0.72 -53.65 1.76
N VAL A 29 1.22 -52.75 0.89
CA VAL A 29 2.36 -52.71 -0.04
C VAL A 29 2.76 -51.23 -0.30
N ILE A 30 4.06 -50.96 -0.46
CA ILE A 30 4.65 -49.71 -0.96
C ILE A 30 4.76 -49.77 -2.49
N PRO A 31 4.49 -48.70 -3.25
CA PRO A 31 5.15 -48.49 -4.53
C PRO A 31 6.23 -47.40 -4.42
N GLU A 32 7.41 -47.87 -4.77
CA GLU A 32 8.66 -47.21 -5.08
C GLU A 32 8.47 -46.02 -6.05
N VAL A 33 8.97 -44.83 -5.70
CA VAL A 33 9.21 -43.75 -6.66
C VAL A 33 10.68 -43.36 -6.59
N LYS A 34 11.29 -43.48 -7.77
CA LYS A 34 12.71 -43.34 -8.07
C LYS A 34 13.27 -41.98 -7.64
N SER A 35 14.30 -42.02 -6.81
CA SER A 35 15.23 -40.93 -6.58
C SER A 35 16.18 -40.78 -7.79
N HIS A 36 16.25 -39.60 -8.38
CA HIS A 36 17.35 -39.19 -9.26
C HIS A 36 17.93 -37.87 -8.76
N GLY A 37 19.17 -37.94 -8.27
CA GLY A 37 20.19 -36.91 -8.44
C GLY A 37 20.19 -35.71 -7.50
N PHE A 38 20.61 -35.89 -6.24
CA PHE A 38 21.31 -34.84 -5.49
C PHE A 38 22.80 -35.20 -5.44
N ASN A 39 23.64 -34.31 -5.97
CA ASN A 39 25.10 -34.38 -5.77
C ASN A 39 25.49 -33.49 -4.59
N SER A 40 26.38 -34.05 -3.78
CA SER A 40 26.96 -33.56 -2.54
C SER A 40 28.14 -32.62 -2.79
N ALA A 41 28.13 -31.45 -2.14
CA ALA A 41 29.25 -30.57 -1.75
C ALA A 41 28.60 -29.30 -1.16
N ASP A 42 28.80 -28.82 0.07
CA ASP A 42 29.77 -29.10 1.12
C ASP A 42 29.09 -28.90 2.49
N VAL A 43 29.35 -29.84 3.39
CA VAL A 43 29.11 -29.72 4.83
C VAL A 43 30.31 -28.99 5.42
N TRP A 44 30.08 -27.92 6.17
CA TRP A 44 31.04 -27.48 7.19
C TRP A 44 30.41 -27.65 8.56
N GLU A 45 30.94 -28.64 9.29
CA GLU A 45 30.90 -28.70 10.74
C GLU A 45 31.48 -27.41 11.33
N VAL A 46 30.83 -26.85 12.34
CA VAL A 46 31.53 -26.06 13.36
C VAL A 46 31.19 -26.66 14.70
N ALA A 47 32.25 -27.12 15.35
CA ALA A 47 32.28 -27.73 16.65
C ALA A 47 31.63 -26.86 17.72
N VAL A 48 30.90 -27.54 18.61
CA VAL A 48 30.45 -27.03 19.89
C VAL A 48 31.67 -27.00 20.81
N ASP A 49 32.04 -25.83 21.31
CA ASP A 49 32.96 -25.75 22.45
C ASP A 49 32.18 -25.32 23.69
N ALA A 50 32.26 -26.19 24.70
CA ALA A 50 31.57 -26.10 25.96
C ALA A 50 32.49 -25.44 26.99
N GLY A 51 32.21 -24.20 27.34
CA GLY A 51 32.85 -23.51 28.47
C GLY A 51 31.85 -23.33 29.62
N ALA A 52 31.91 -24.21 30.60
CA ALA A 52 31.19 -24.10 31.86
C ALA A 52 31.82 -23.01 32.75
N ILE A 53 30.99 -22.13 33.33
CA ILE A 53 31.21 -21.54 34.66
C ILE A 53 29.86 -21.51 35.38
N GLN A 54 29.86 -22.04 36.59
CA GLN A 54 28.73 -22.31 37.46
C GLN A 54 28.81 -21.39 38.70
N THR A 55 27.65 -20.83 39.10
CA THR A 55 27.21 -20.36 40.44
C THR A 55 28.11 -19.33 41.18
N ASP A 56 27.63 -18.40 41.99
CA ASP A 56 26.49 -18.42 42.92
C ASP A 56 26.21 -16.99 43.46
N GLU A 57 25.18 -16.89 44.28
CA GLU A 57 24.91 -15.91 45.35
C GLU A 57 23.71 -14.94 45.23
N ASP A 58 22.78 -15.24 46.14
CA ASP A 58 21.64 -14.52 46.66
C ASP A 58 21.94 -13.11 47.18
N ALA A 59 20.96 -12.21 47.05
CA ALA A 59 20.62 -11.26 48.12
C ALA A 59 19.19 -10.70 47.91
N GLN A 60 18.25 -11.22 48.72
CA GLN A 60 17.06 -10.48 49.13
C GLN A 60 17.46 -9.34 50.06
N LEU A 61 16.79 -8.18 49.99
CA LEU A 61 16.42 -7.40 51.17
C LEU A 61 15.28 -6.41 50.87
N VAL A 62 14.45 -6.26 51.89
CA VAL A 62 13.12 -5.66 51.97
C VAL A 62 13.21 -4.20 52.46
N GLY A 63 12.23 -3.35 52.08
CA GLY A 63 11.78 -2.23 52.92
C GLY A 63 11.75 -0.83 52.26
N GLY A 64 10.55 -0.26 52.08
CA GLY A 64 10.36 1.21 51.93
C GLY A 64 10.35 1.92 53.31
N PRO A 65 9.74 3.12 53.49
CA PRO A 65 9.06 4.00 52.52
C PRO A 65 9.24 5.55 52.75
N VAL A 66 8.56 6.36 51.92
CA VAL A 66 8.07 7.76 52.07
C VAL A 66 9.05 8.96 52.03
N GLY A 67 8.73 9.93 51.15
CA GLY A 67 9.15 11.34 51.28
C GLY A 67 8.75 12.23 50.08
N ILE A 68 7.74 13.09 50.26
CA ILE A 68 7.22 14.12 49.32
C ILE A 68 8.02 15.44 49.46
N TYR A 69 7.83 16.36 48.49
CA TYR A 69 8.23 17.78 48.36
C TYR A 69 9.52 18.01 47.52
N GLY A 70 9.59 18.92 46.55
CA GLY A 70 8.67 19.95 46.07
C GLY A 70 9.31 20.67 44.88
N ALA A 71 8.49 21.24 44.00
CA ALA A 71 8.93 22.01 42.84
C ALA A 71 9.56 23.35 43.24
N LYS A 72 10.70 23.71 42.62
CA LYS A 72 11.13 25.11 42.49
C LYS A 72 11.57 25.39 41.05
N ARG A 73 10.88 26.37 40.48
CA ARG A 73 11.12 27.00 39.18
C ARG A 73 12.10 28.15 39.42
N VAL A 74 13.23 28.18 38.71
CA VAL A 74 14.08 29.37 38.62
C VAL A 74 14.33 29.64 37.12
N LYS A 75 13.89 30.82 36.68
CA LYS A 75 14.23 31.45 35.40
C LYS A 75 15.65 31.99 35.46
N GLY A 76 16.40 31.83 34.38
CA GLY A 76 17.64 32.54 34.12
C GLY A 76 18.12 32.28 32.71
N GLU A 77 17.76 33.16 31.77
CA GLU A 77 18.46 33.31 30.50
C GLU A 77 19.71 34.15 30.73
N LEU A 78 20.86 33.75 30.15
CA LEU A 78 21.66 34.57 29.21
C LEU A 78 22.97 33.85 28.82
N SER A 79 23.07 33.61 27.51
CA SER A 79 24.25 33.67 26.62
C SER A 79 25.64 33.20 27.09
N GLY A 80 26.22 32.25 26.33
CA GLY A 80 27.68 32.02 26.36
C GLY A 80 28.21 30.85 25.53
N LYS A 81 28.70 31.16 24.31
CA LYS A 81 29.74 30.48 23.48
C LYS A 81 30.12 29.02 23.81
N TRP A 82 29.83 28.12 22.86
CA TRP A 82 30.50 26.81 22.76
C TRP A 82 31.90 26.97 22.16
N ARG A 83 32.93 26.49 22.87
CA ARG A 83 34.26 26.21 22.33
C ARG A 83 34.42 24.70 22.18
N CYS A 84 34.90 24.28 21.02
CA CYS A 84 35.30 22.91 20.72
C CYS A 84 36.51 22.48 21.57
N PHE A 85 36.52 21.23 22.02
CA PHE A 85 37.73 20.51 22.40
C PHE A 85 37.92 19.32 21.45
N PRO A 86 39.14 19.09 20.91
CA PRO A 86 39.42 17.96 20.04
C PRO A 86 39.77 16.73 20.89
N ILE A 87 39.26 15.56 20.51
CA ILE A 87 39.77 14.28 21.02
C ILE A 87 40.55 13.59 19.90
N SER A 88 41.78 13.26 20.25
CA SER A 88 42.84 12.69 19.42
C SER A 88 42.50 11.31 18.85
N LEU A 89 42.81 11.13 17.56
CA LEU A 89 42.86 9.82 16.90
C LEU A 89 43.97 8.96 17.53
N ARG A 90 43.65 7.69 17.81
CA ARG A 90 44.65 6.62 17.87
C ARG A 90 44.36 5.61 16.77
N SER A 91 45.22 5.65 15.76
CA SER A 91 45.34 4.68 14.67
C SER A 91 45.81 3.33 15.22
N SER A 92 45.22 2.24 14.73
CA SER A 92 45.93 0.97 14.60
C SER A 92 45.66 0.40 13.21
N LEU A 93 46.77 0.07 12.55
CA LEU A 93 46.93 -0.40 11.19
C LEU A 93 46.34 -1.81 11.01
N VAL A 94 45.60 -2.04 9.94
CA VAL A 94 45.48 -3.38 9.34
C VAL A 94 45.73 -3.26 7.85
N HIS A 95 46.70 -4.06 7.40
CA HIS A 95 47.23 -4.16 6.06
C HIS A 95 46.14 -4.51 5.03
N ALA A 96 46.24 -3.84 3.89
CA ALA A 96 45.54 -4.16 2.66
C ALA A 96 45.99 -5.54 2.13
N LEU A 97 45.04 -6.43 1.90
CA LEU A 97 45.18 -7.49 0.90
C LEU A 97 44.30 -7.13 -0.28
N HIS A 98 44.97 -6.61 -1.31
CA HIS A 98 44.45 -6.43 -2.63
C HIS A 98 44.51 -7.79 -3.33
N ASN A 99 43.38 -8.33 -3.78
CA ASN A 99 43.38 -9.20 -4.93
C ASN A 99 42.13 -8.96 -5.77
N SER A 100 42.42 -8.54 -6.99
CA SER A 100 41.47 -8.17 -8.03
C SER A 100 40.91 -9.43 -8.68
N CYS A 101 39.64 -9.43 -9.04
CA CYS A 101 39.22 -10.14 -10.25
C CYS A 101 37.95 -9.49 -10.83
N CYS A 102 38.00 -9.37 -12.15
CA CYS A 102 37.30 -8.41 -12.97
C CYS A 102 35.79 -8.66 -13.08
N ARG A 103 34.98 -7.58 -13.04
CA ARG A 103 33.63 -7.58 -13.62
C ARG A 103 33.64 -6.75 -14.89
N LYS A 104 33.58 -7.45 -16.03
CA LYS A 104 33.32 -6.87 -17.36
C LYS A 104 32.05 -6.02 -17.29
N LYS A 105 32.16 -4.73 -17.62
CA LYS A 105 31.00 -3.87 -17.87
C LYS A 105 30.45 -4.22 -19.25
N SER A 106 29.19 -4.65 -19.31
CA SER A 106 28.43 -4.72 -20.55
C SER A 106 28.07 -3.31 -20.98
N THR A 107 28.46 -2.94 -22.19
CA THR A 107 28.17 -1.67 -22.86
C THR A 107 26.72 -1.67 -23.36
N ALA A 108 25.93 -0.68 -22.97
CA ALA A 108 24.68 -0.29 -23.64
C ALA A 108 24.71 1.24 -23.82
N PRO A 109 24.24 1.78 -24.96
CA PRO A 109 24.74 3.07 -25.46
C PRO A 109 24.08 4.29 -24.80
N GLU A 110 24.90 5.25 -24.41
CA GLU A 110 24.51 6.61 -24.07
C GLU A 110 24.01 7.35 -25.32
N LYS A 111 22.78 7.87 -25.28
CA LYS A 111 22.30 8.85 -26.25
C LYS A 111 22.92 10.21 -25.91
N ILE A 112 23.99 10.52 -26.65
CA ILE A 112 24.65 11.82 -26.69
C ILE A 112 23.66 12.86 -27.20
N ILE A 113 23.55 13.95 -26.42
CA ILE A 113 22.98 15.23 -26.84
C ILE A 113 24.08 15.96 -27.62
N PRO A 114 23.92 16.30 -28.91
CA PRO A 114 24.82 17.23 -29.57
C PRO A 114 24.25 18.65 -29.41
N SER A 115 24.93 19.45 -28.60
CA SER A 115 24.90 20.91 -28.69
C SER A 115 25.79 21.35 -29.85
N VAL A 116 25.24 21.98 -30.89
CA VAL A 116 25.99 22.88 -31.78
C VAL A 116 25.08 24.05 -32.13
N GLY A 117 25.53 25.25 -31.75
CA GLY A 117 24.97 26.50 -32.22
C GLY A 117 25.68 26.98 -33.50
N LEU A 118 24.99 27.91 -34.16
CA LEU A 118 25.38 28.78 -35.27
C LEU A 118 25.51 28.17 -36.68
N CYS A 119 24.46 28.52 -37.45
CA CYS A 119 24.49 29.03 -38.82
C CYS A 119 25.16 28.18 -39.90
N ASP A 120 24.33 27.50 -40.68
CA ASP A 120 24.49 27.55 -42.14
C ASP A 120 23.12 27.63 -42.83
N GLU A 121 23.06 28.44 -43.87
CA GLU A 121 21.88 28.75 -44.65
C GLU A 121 21.43 27.56 -45.53
N ASN A 122 20.12 27.50 -45.79
CA ASN A 122 19.49 26.88 -46.95
C ASN A 122 19.56 25.34 -47.10
N THR A 123 18.58 24.64 -46.53
CA THR A 123 17.81 23.63 -47.32
C THR A 123 16.38 23.52 -46.80
N ARG A 124 15.43 23.83 -47.68
CA ARG A 124 13.99 23.95 -47.41
C ARG A 124 13.31 22.57 -47.37
N GLU A 125 13.24 21.91 -46.22
CA GLU A 125 12.32 20.77 -46.01
C GLU A 125 11.83 20.69 -44.55
N SER A 126 11.08 21.69 -44.07
CA SER A 126 10.48 21.65 -42.71
C SER A 126 8.95 21.51 -42.70
N GLY A 127 8.26 21.61 -43.83
CA GLY A 127 6.83 21.94 -43.84
C GLY A 127 5.82 20.80 -43.61
N ASN A 128 6.14 19.72 -42.89
CA ASN A 128 5.22 18.57 -42.74
C ASN A 128 5.35 17.75 -41.43
N ALA A 129 6.06 18.23 -40.40
CA ALA A 129 6.33 17.41 -39.21
C ALA A 129 5.10 17.15 -38.33
N LEU A 130 4.16 18.10 -38.31
CA LEU A 130 2.94 18.04 -37.48
C LEU A 130 1.82 17.28 -38.20
N ASP A 131 1.73 17.43 -39.52
CA ASP A 131 0.75 16.74 -40.36
C ASP A 131 0.98 15.21 -40.34
N LYS A 132 2.24 14.75 -40.31
CA LYS A 132 2.56 13.30 -40.18
C LYS A 132 2.00 12.61 -38.93
N LEU A 133 1.56 13.35 -37.91
CA LEU A 133 0.99 12.80 -36.68
C LEU A 133 -0.49 12.40 -36.82
N PHE A 134 -1.17 12.88 -37.86
CA PHE A 134 -2.60 12.66 -38.07
C PHE A 134 -2.84 12.10 -39.47
N SER A 135 -3.80 11.19 -39.62
CA SER A 135 -4.22 10.73 -40.95
C SER A 135 -4.83 11.86 -41.78
N SER A 136 -4.84 11.74 -43.11
CA SER A 136 -5.39 12.78 -43.98
C SER A 136 -6.87 13.10 -43.69
N GLU A 137 -7.66 12.10 -43.30
CA GLU A 137 -9.07 12.26 -42.90
C GLU A 137 -9.20 13.06 -41.59
N GLN A 138 -8.34 12.77 -40.62
CA GLN A 138 -8.27 13.50 -39.35
C GLN A 138 -7.82 14.94 -39.56
N GLN A 139 -6.81 15.18 -40.40
CA GLN A 139 -6.34 16.52 -40.74
C GLN A 139 -7.46 17.36 -41.38
N ALA A 140 -8.17 16.81 -42.37
CA ALA A 140 -9.27 17.48 -43.03
C ALA A 140 -10.38 17.85 -42.03
N SER A 141 -10.72 16.93 -41.12
CA SER A 141 -11.73 17.15 -40.08
C SER A 141 -11.30 18.26 -39.10
N ILE A 142 -10.04 18.27 -38.67
CA ILE A 142 -9.51 19.32 -37.77
C ILE A 142 -9.51 20.68 -38.47
N LEU A 143 -9.00 20.74 -39.70
CA LEU A 143 -8.93 21.97 -40.49
C LEU A 143 -10.32 22.53 -40.79
N GLN A 144 -11.30 21.67 -41.07
CA GLN A 144 -12.68 22.06 -41.24
C GLN A 144 -13.18 22.80 -39.99
N VAL A 145 -13.06 22.20 -38.80
CA VAL A 145 -13.48 22.83 -37.55
C VAL A 145 -12.77 24.16 -37.31
N LEU A 146 -11.45 24.23 -37.49
CA LEU A 146 -10.68 25.46 -37.28
C LEU A 146 -11.05 26.59 -38.25
N ASN A 147 -11.39 26.25 -39.50
CA ASN A 147 -11.73 27.22 -40.53
C ASN A 147 -13.20 27.66 -40.49
N THR A 148 -14.12 26.80 -40.06
CA THR A 148 -15.56 27.10 -40.12
C THR A 148 -16.20 27.44 -38.78
N ALA A 149 -15.68 26.94 -37.66
CA ALA A 149 -16.31 27.13 -36.36
C ALA A 149 -16.31 28.60 -35.92
N SER A 150 -17.40 29.04 -35.32
CA SER A 150 -17.53 30.33 -34.65
C SER A 150 -16.75 30.37 -33.33
N ASN A 151 -16.60 31.56 -32.74
CA ASN A 151 -15.89 31.70 -31.45
C ASN A 151 -16.54 30.84 -30.37
N LYS A 152 -17.87 30.91 -30.25
CA LYS A 152 -18.63 30.13 -29.27
C LYS A 152 -18.48 28.62 -29.47
N GLU A 153 -18.38 28.15 -30.71
CA GLU A 153 -18.16 26.74 -31.03
C GLU A 153 -16.73 26.30 -30.69
N LEU A 154 -15.72 27.12 -30.98
CA LEU A 154 -14.34 26.84 -30.57
C LEU A 154 -14.20 26.82 -29.03
N GLU A 155 -14.91 27.67 -28.30
CA GLU A 155 -14.90 27.68 -26.84
C GLU A 155 -15.54 26.45 -26.17
N THR A 156 -16.28 25.63 -26.94
CA THR A 156 -16.77 24.33 -26.45
C THR A 156 -15.61 23.40 -26.10
N PHE A 157 -14.48 23.51 -26.81
CA PHE A 157 -13.24 22.80 -26.53
C PHE A 157 -12.47 23.51 -25.41
N ARG A 158 -12.23 22.80 -24.29
CA ARG A 158 -11.57 23.37 -23.09
C ARG A 158 -10.23 24.05 -23.41
N LEU A 159 -9.46 23.47 -24.32
CA LEU A 159 -8.12 23.95 -24.68
C LEU A 159 -8.14 25.20 -25.56
N LEU A 160 -9.30 25.55 -26.13
CA LEU A 160 -9.49 26.69 -27.02
C LEU A 160 -10.24 27.86 -26.37
N ARG A 161 -10.66 27.74 -25.10
CA ARG A 161 -11.39 28.81 -24.41
C ARG A 161 -10.62 30.11 -24.28
N GLY A 162 -11.33 31.23 -24.33
CA GLY A 162 -10.78 32.55 -24.05
C GLY A 162 -9.91 33.07 -25.20
N ARG A 163 -8.69 33.54 -24.90
CA ARG A 163 -7.84 34.19 -25.90
C ARG A 163 -7.47 33.28 -27.08
N LYS A 164 -7.48 31.96 -26.92
CA LYS A 164 -7.08 31.02 -27.98
C LYS A 164 -8.09 30.91 -29.12
N SER A 165 -9.40 30.86 -28.83
CA SER A 165 -10.45 30.86 -29.86
C SER A 165 -10.46 32.20 -30.61
N ILE A 166 -10.29 33.31 -29.88
CA ILE A 166 -10.19 34.66 -30.45
C ILE A 166 -9.01 34.73 -31.42
N ASN A 167 -7.81 34.31 -30.98
CA ASN A 167 -6.61 34.35 -31.81
C ASN A 167 -6.72 33.49 -33.09
N ILE A 168 -7.42 32.35 -33.04
CA ILE A 168 -7.68 31.52 -34.23
C ILE A 168 -8.52 32.30 -35.26
N ILE A 169 -9.58 32.97 -34.79
CA ILE A 169 -10.49 33.74 -35.66
C ILE A 169 -9.77 34.95 -36.25
N GLU A 170 -9.08 35.73 -35.42
CA GLU A 170 -8.30 36.88 -35.87
C GLU A 170 -7.22 36.46 -36.89
N HIS A 171 -6.55 35.32 -36.66
CA HIS A 171 -5.54 34.83 -37.58
C HIS A 171 -6.15 34.43 -38.93
N ARG A 172 -7.26 33.68 -38.94
CA ARG A 172 -7.88 33.26 -40.22
C ARG A 172 -8.55 34.42 -40.98
N GLU A 173 -9.03 35.44 -40.28
CA GLU A 173 -9.54 36.67 -40.90
C GLU A 173 -8.41 37.48 -41.54
N LYS A 174 -7.23 37.51 -40.91
CA LYS A 174 -6.08 38.29 -41.38
C LYS A 174 -5.26 37.58 -42.47
N PHE A 175 -5.07 36.28 -42.36
CA PHE A 175 -4.15 35.50 -43.21
C PHE A 175 -4.87 34.47 -44.09
N GLY A 176 -6.19 34.36 -44.00
CA GLY A 176 -6.99 33.36 -44.70
C GLY A 176 -7.09 32.03 -43.97
N PRO A 177 -7.84 31.06 -44.53
CA PRO A 177 -8.05 29.75 -43.91
C PRO A 177 -6.74 28.96 -43.76
N PHE A 178 -6.64 28.18 -42.68
CA PHE A 178 -5.52 27.28 -42.42
C PHE A 178 -5.47 26.18 -43.49
N GLN A 179 -4.30 26.01 -44.12
CA GLN A 179 -4.08 24.98 -45.15
C GLN A 179 -3.51 23.68 -44.57
N ASN A 180 -2.78 23.77 -43.46
CA ASN A 180 -2.16 22.65 -42.77
C ASN A 180 -2.16 22.88 -41.25
N LEU A 181 -1.90 21.83 -40.46
CA LEU A 181 -1.91 21.94 -39.01
C LEU A 181 -0.68 22.68 -38.48
N GLU A 182 0.41 22.71 -39.25
CA GLU A 182 1.60 23.47 -38.88
C GLU A 182 1.34 24.98 -38.84
N SER A 183 0.44 25.49 -39.68
CA SER A 183 0.03 26.91 -39.69
C SER A 183 -0.57 27.38 -38.35
N LEU A 184 -1.08 26.48 -37.51
CA LEU A 184 -1.51 26.82 -36.14
C LEU A 184 -0.37 27.33 -35.27
N MET A 185 0.88 26.95 -35.55
CA MET A 185 2.05 27.40 -34.81
C MET A 185 2.31 28.91 -34.97
N ASN A 186 1.75 29.52 -36.01
CA ASN A 186 1.82 30.96 -36.24
C ASN A 186 0.75 31.74 -35.44
N VAL A 187 -0.21 31.03 -34.83
CA VAL A 187 -1.25 31.63 -33.99
C VAL A 187 -0.68 31.88 -32.58
N PRO A 188 -0.85 33.09 -32.02
CA PRO A 188 -0.36 33.36 -30.67
C PRO A 188 -0.96 32.37 -29.64
N LEU A 189 -0.12 31.88 -28.72
CA LEU A 189 -0.42 30.86 -27.69
C LEU A 189 -0.50 29.41 -28.19
N PHE A 190 -0.17 29.15 -29.45
CA PHE A 190 -0.06 27.80 -30.02
C PHE A 190 1.41 27.42 -30.20
N GLN A 191 1.89 26.59 -29.29
CA GLN A 191 3.18 25.92 -29.37
C GLN A 191 2.97 24.46 -29.74
N TYR A 192 4.00 23.76 -30.19
CA TYR A 192 3.91 22.40 -30.76
C TYR A 192 3.09 21.44 -29.90
N LYS A 193 3.41 21.39 -28.59
CA LYS A 193 2.69 20.58 -27.61
C LYS A 193 1.22 20.98 -27.46
N THR A 194 0.93 22.27 -27.46
CA THR A 194 -0.43 22.81 -27.34
C THR A 194 -1.24 22.52 -28.61
N THR A 195 -0.64 22.68 -29.79
CA THR A 195 -1.25 22.40 -31.09
C THR A 195 -1.66 20.94 -31.20
N ILE A 196 -0.78 20.01 -30.81
CA ILE A 196 -1.11 18.58 -30.76
C ILE A 196 -2.28 18.31 -29.81
N GLN A 197 -2.28 18.91 -28.63
CA GLN A 197 -3.37 18.73 -27.66
C GLN A 197 -4.71 19.27 -28.16
N VAL A 198 -4.69 20.41 -28.86
CA VAL A 198 -5.88 21.00 -29.48
C VAL A 198 -6.41 20.12 -30.61
N CYS A 199 -5.55 19.66 -31.51
CA CYS A 199 -5.95 18.78 -32.62
C CYS A 199 -6.60 17.49 -32.10
N ASN A 200 -6.01 16.87 -31.07
CA ASN A 200 -6.60 15.70 -30.41
C ASN A 200 -7.94 16.02 -29.72
N SER A 201 -8.08 17.21 -29.12
CA SER A 201 -9.33 17.64 -28.49
C SER A 201 -10.44 17.92 -29.52
N ILE A 202 -10.10 18.28 -30.76
CA ILE A 202 -11.07 18.48 -31.85
C ILE A 202 -11.54 17.14 -32.40
N LEU A 203 -10.62 16.18 -32.59
CA LEU A 203 -10.96 14.82 -33.06
C LEU A 203 -11.77 14.03 -32.02
N CYS A 204 -11.44 14.20 -30.75
CA CYS A 204 -12.13 13.57 -29.62
C CYS A 204 -12.64 14.66 -28.68
N PRO A 205 -13.78 15.32 -29.00
CA PRO A 205 -14.39 16.28 -28.10
C PRO A 205 -14.73 15.57 -26.79
N GLU A 206 -14.10 15.99 -25.68
CA GLU A 206 -14.30 15.40 -24.36
C GLU A 206 -15.81 15.33 -24.03
N THR A 207 -16.45 14.18 -24.26
CA THR A 207 -17.84 13.98 -23.91
C THR A 207 -17.96 14.01 -22.38
N ARG A 208 -19.09 14.48 -21.83
CA ARG A 208 -19.27 14.60 -20.37
C ARG A 208 -18.98 13.29 -19.61
N GLY A 209 -19.15 12.13 -20.26
CA GLY A 209 -18.80 10.82 -19.71
C GLY A 209 -17.29 10.53 -19.62
N GLU A 210 -16.48 11.00 -20.58
CA GLU A 210 -15.03 10.79 -20.58
C GLU A 210 -14.30 11.68 -19.56
N LYS A 211 -14.83 12.87 -19.28
CA LYS A 211 -14.32 13.75 -18.21
C LYS A 211 -14.36 13.07 -16.84
N ARG A 212 -15.43 12.31 -16.55
CA ARG A 212 -15.55 11.50 -15.32
C ARG A 212 -14.53 10.37 -15.33
N LYS A 213 -14.50 9.55 -16.40
CA LYS A 213 -13.53 8.45 -16.52
C LYS A 213 -12.06 8.89 -16.33
N PHE A 214 -11.66 10.03 -16.89
CA PHE A 214 -10.30 10.55 -16.73
C PHE A 214 -10.01 11.08 -15.31
N GLN A 215 -10.95 11.79 -14.69
CA GLN A 215 -10.81 12.29 -13.31
C GLN A 215 -10.82 11.15 -12.29
N ASP A 216 -11.72 10.19 -12.45
CA ASP A 216 -11.82 8.99 -11.63
C ASP A 216 -10.54 8.17 -11.74
N ASN A 217 -9.97 8.04 -12.95
CA ASN A 217 -8.67 7.36 -13.14
C ASN A 217 -7.55 8.08 -12.40
N ARG A 218 -7.56 9.41 -12.40
CA ARG A 218 -6.58 10.21 -11.67
C ARG A 218 -6.72 10.08 -10.15
N LEU A 219 -7.94 9.99 -9.63
CA LEU A 219 -8.19 9.80 -8.20
C LEU A 219 -7.79 8.39 -7.77
N LEU A 220 -8.19 7.37 -8.51
CA LEU A 220 -7.78 5.98 -8.30
C LEU A 220 -6.25 5.82 -8.32
N ARG A 221 -5.56 6.47 -9.26
CA ARG A 221 -4.09 6.44 -9.35
C ARG A 221 -3.37 7.09 -8.17
N LYS A 222 -4.04 8.02 -7.47
CA LYS A 222 -3.54 8.60 -6.22
C LYS A 222 -3.86 7.71 -5.01
N LEU A 223 -4.98 7.01 -5.07
CA LEU A 223 -5.50 6.18 -3.98
C LEU A 223 -4.78 4.83 -3.90
N ILE A 224 -4.56 4.16 -5.03
CA ILE A 224 -4.04 2.79 -5.12
C ILE A 224 -2.79 2.75 -6.00
N LYS A 225 -1.78 2.01 -5.55
CA LYS A 225 -0.57 1.68 -6.33
C LYS A 225 -0.25 0.19 -6.21
N PRO A 226 0.35 -0.46 -7.21
CA PRO A 226 0.60 0.03 -8.56
C PRO A 226 -0.71 0.25 -9.34
N GLU A 227 -0.61 0.82 -10.53
CA GLU A 227 -1.77 1.05 -11.39
C GLU A 227 -2.32 -0.28 -11.91
N ILE A 228 -3.59 -0.55 -11.61
CA ILE A 228 -4.30 -1.76 -12.02
C ILE A 228 -5.38 -1.38 -13.02
N LYS A 229 -5.51 -2.19 -14.08
CA LYS A 229 -6.60 -2.08 -15.06
C LYS A 229 -7.96 -2.11 -14.35
N ARG A 230 -8.86 -1.18 -14.69
CA ARG A 230 -10.17 -1.07 -14.04
C ARG A 230 -10.98 -2.34 -14.14
N GLU A 231 -10.88 -3.06 -15.25
CA GLU A 231 -11.61 -4.30 -15.49
C GLU A 231 -11.25 -5.34 -14.42
N ARG A 232 -9.97 -5.40 -14.01
CA ARG A 232 -9.52 -6.30 -12.95
C ARG A 232 -10.02 -5.87 -11.57
N LEU A 233 -10.01 -4.57 -11.27
CA LEU A 233 -10.55 -4.05 -10.00
C LEU A 233 -12.06 -4.31 -9.92
N LYS A 234 -12.79 -4.02 -11.01
CA LYS A 234 -14.22 -4.26 -11.11
C LYS A 234 -14.59 -5.73 -11.16
N ALA A 235 -13.71 -6.65 -11.57
CA ALA A 235 -13.98 -8.09 -11.59
C ALA A 235 -13.63 -8.80 -10.26
N VAL A 236 -13.21 -8.07 -9.23
CA VAL A 236 -12.77 -8.68 -7.97
C VAL A 236 -13.90 -9.44 -7.26
N ASN A 237 -13.63 -10.66 -6.81
CA ASN A 237 -14.53 -11.48 -6.01
C ASN A 237 -14.27 -11.28 -4.52
N SER A 238 -13.00 -11.27 -4.09
CA SER A 238 -12.62 -11.03 -2.70
C SER A 238 -11.25 -10.37 -2.55
N ILE A 239 -11.07 -9.64 -1.45
CA ILE A 239 -9.79 -9.03 -1.06
C ILE A 239 -9.41 -9.36 0.37
N VAL A 240 -8.11 -9.39 0.65
CA VAL A 240 -7.59 -9.36 2.02
C VAL A 240 -6.96 -7.98 2.24
N SER A 241 -7.60 -7.16 3.07
CA SER A 241 -7.06 -5.87 3.50
C SER A 241 -6.15 -6.09 4.70
N ILE A 242 -4.92 -5.56 4.65
CA ILE A 242 -3.86 -5.79 5.63
C ILE A 242 -3.37 -4.43 6.14
N VAL A 243 -3.33 -4.28 7.46
CA VAL A 243 -2.77 -3.12 8.16
C VAL A 243 -1.78 -3.61 9.20
N PHE A 244 -0.61 -3.00 9.26
CA PHE A 244 0.43 -3.36 10.22
C PHE A 244 1.01 -2.11 10.88
N GLY A 245 1.19 -2.20 12.20
CA GLY A 245 1.93 -1.27 13.01
C GLY A 245 3.25 -1.87 13.45
N THR A 246 3.86 -1.30 14.49
CA THR A 246 5.19 -1.71 14.96
C THR A 246 5.19 -3.03 15.74
N ARG A 247 4.02 -3.49 16.19
CA ARG A 247 3.88 -4.70 17.05
C ARG A 247 2.79 -5.65 16.59
N ARG A 248 1.89 -5.22 15.71
CA ARG A 248 0.68 -5.96 15.33
C ARG A 248 0.46 -5.86 13.84
N ILE A 249 -0.10 -6.91 13.29
CA ILE A 249 -0.63 -6.96 11.94
C ILE A 249 -2.04 -7.50 12.02
N ALA A 250 -2.97 -6.85 11.33
CA ALA A 250 -4.35 -7.25 11.25
C ALA A 250 -4.77 -7.34 9.81
N TRP A 251 -5.75 -8.22 9.55
CA TRP A 251 -6.31 -8.38 8.23
C TRP A 251 -7.80 -8.66 8.26
N ALA A 252 -8.49 -8.19 7.23
CA ALA A 252 -9.90 -8.46 6.97
C ALA A 252 -10.07 -9.03 5.56
N HIS A 253 -10.65 -10.22 5.45
CA HIS A 253 -11.06 -10.84 4.20
C HIS A 253 -12.52 -10.50 3.93
N LEU A 254 -12.76 -9.69 2.89
CA LEU A 254 -14.11 -9.31 2.45
C LEU A 254 -14.35 -9.81 1.03
N ASP A 255 -15.60 -10.18 0.77
CA ASP A 255 -16.07 -10.45 -0.58
C ASP A 255 -16.77 -9.25 -1.22
N ARG A 256 -17.14 -9.40 -2.49
CA ARG A 256 -17.90 -8.42 -3.26
C ARG A 256 -19.28 -8.12 -2.68
N LYS A 257 -19.83 -8.92 -1.77
CA LYS A 257 -21.10 -8.64 -1.10
C LYS A 257 -20.91 -7.83 0.18
N LEU A 258 -19.69 -7.33 0.40
CA LEU A 258 -19.25 -6.69 1.65
C LEU A 258 -19.44 -7.61 2.86
N ALA A 259 -19.36 -8.93 2.67
CA ALA A 259 -19.42 -9.89 3.77
C ALA A 259 -18.01 -10.11 4.35
N VAL A 260 -17.89 -10.01 5.68
CA VAL A 260 -16.63 -10.24 6.41
C VAL A 260 -16.41 -11.74 6.60
N LEU A 261 -15.67 -12.33 5.66
CA LEU A 261 -15.36 -13.76 5.63
C LEU A 261 -14.34 -14.15 6.71
N ASP A 262 -13.36 -13.29 6.98
CA ASP A 262 -12.39 -13.46 8.07
C ASP A 262 -11.92 -12.10 8.57
N TRP A 263 -11.66 -11.97 9.88
CA TRP A 263 -11.14 -10.73 10.45
C TRP A 263 -10.36 -11.02 11.73
N GLN A 264 -9.04 -10.83 11.67
CA GLN A 264 -8.11 -11.28 12.71
C GLN A 264 -6.93 -10.33 12.87
N GLN A 265 -6.16 -10.54 13.94
CA GLN A 265 -4.89 -9.86 14.18
C GLN A 265 -3.86 -10.83 14.79
N SER A 266 -2.59 -10.54 14.58
CA SER A 266 -1.46 -11.25 15.16
C SER A 266 -0.48 -10.25 15.78
N GLU A 267 0.12 -10.65 16.90
CA GLU A 267 1.22 -9.89 17.50
C GLU A 267 2.54 -10.36 16.91
N CYS A 268 3.35 -9.42 16.43
CA CYS A 268 4.68 -9.68 15.90
C CYS A 268 5.72 -9.23 16.92
N ARG A 269 5.75 -9.87 18.09
CA ARG A 269 6.54 -9.44 19.26
C ARG A 269 8.04 -9.44 19.02
N GLN A 270 8.54 -10.19 18.03
CA GLN A 270 9.96 -10.28 17.73
C GLN A 270 10.45 -9.10 16.86
N LEU A 271 9.54 -8.43 16.16
CA LEU A 271 9.87 -7.29 15.31
C LEU A 271 10.11 -6.04 16.16
N MET A 272 10.91 -5.11 15.63
CA MET A 272 11.17 -3.81 16.26
C MET A 272 11.81 -3.87 17.67
N LYS A 273 12.52 -4.95 18.01
CA LYS A 273 13.28 -5.12 19.26
C LYS A 273 14.75 -4.65 19.17
N GLY A 274 15.00 -3.58 18.44
CA GLY A 274 16.33 -2.95 18.31
C GLY A 274 17.16 -3.41 17.11
N THR A 275 16.98 -4.64 16.62
CA THR A 275 17.65 -5.16 15.42
C THR A 275 16.65 -5.45 14.29
N TYR A 276 17.08 -5.29 13.04
CA TYR A 276 16.28 -5.49 11.83
C TYR A 276 16.76 -6.74 11.06
N LEU A 277 16.70 -7.92 11.68
CA LEU A 277 17.13 -9.16 11.04
C LEU A 277 16.10 -9.66 10.02
N SER A 278 16.48 -9.68 8.74
CA SER A 278 15.62 -10.15 7.65
C SER A 278 15.10 -11.58 7.85
N SER A 279 15.88 -12.49 8.45
CA SER A 279 15.45 -13.86 8.75
C SER A 279 14.27 -13.90 9.74
N VAL A 280 14.31 -13.06 10.79
CA VAL A 280 13.24 -12.95 11.77
C VAL A 280 11.98 -12.37 11.13
N TYR A 281 12.13 -11.33 10.31
CA TYR A 281 11.00 -10.77 9.55
C TYR A 281 10.37 -11.81 8.62
N LEU A 282 11.19 -12.58 7.89
CA LEU A 282 10.69 -13.62 7.01
C LEU A 282 9.90 -14.69 7.77
N GLN A 283 10.40 -15.14 8.92
CA GLN A 283 9.71 -16.14 9.76
C GLN A 283 8.37 -15.62 10.29
N GLU A 284 8.36 -14.43 10.88
CA GLU A 284 7.16 -13.81 11.45
C GLU A 284 6.10 -13.53 10.36
N ILE A 285 6.50 -12.94 9.23
CA ILE A 285 5.59 -12.64 8.13
C ILE A 285 5.06 -13.92 7.48
N SER A 286 5.89 -14.95 7.29
CA SER A 286 5.44 -16.24 6.75
C SER A 286 4.43 -16.92 7.67
N SER A 287 4.63 -16.84 8.98
CA SER A 287 3.69 -17.34 10.00
C SER A 287 2.35 -16.61 9.96
N VAL A 288 2.34 -15.32 9.61
CA VAL A 288 1.11 -14.53 9.44
C VAL A 288 0.41 -14.87 8.12
N ILE A 289 1.15 -14.90 7.01
CA ILE A 289 0.59 -15.19 5.67
C ILE A 289 -0.04 -16.58 5.62
N SER A 290 0.51 -17.57 6.34
CA SER A 290 -0.07 -18.93 6.38
C SER A 290 -1.49 -18.99 6.95
N LYS A 291 -1.90 -17.97 7.71
CA LYS A 291 -3.25 -17.84 8.28
C LYS A 291 -4.21 -17.06 7.37
N MET A 292 -3.69 -16.39 6.34
CA MET A 292 -4.50 -15.58 5.43
C MET A 292 -5.14 -16.47 4.35
N PRO A 293 -6.44 -16.29 4.07
CA PRO A 293 -7.08 -16.98 2.95
C PRO A 293 -6.55 -16.46 1.61
N ASN A 294 -6.74 -17.25 0.55
CA ASN A 294 -6.46 -16.78 -0.81
C ASN A 294 -7.50 -15.74 -1.24
N SER A 295 -7.04 -14.68 -1.92
CA SER A 295 -7.88 -13.64 -2.50
C SER A 295 -7.34 -13.17 -3.86
N ASP A 296 -8.14 -12.37 -4.57
CA ASP A 296 -7.76 -11.78 -5.86
C ASP A 296 -6.72 -10.67 -5.67
N PHE A 297 -6.93 -9.84 -4.62
CA PHE A 297 -5.99 -8.81 -4.21
C PHE A 297 -5.71 -8.84 -2.70
N TYR A 298 -4.50 -8.40 -2.34
CA TYR A 298 -4.07 -8.11 -0.98
C TYR A 298 -3.77 -6.61 -0.89
N VAL A 299 -4.53 -5.89 -0.07
CA VAL A 299 -4.47 -4.43 0.00
C VAL A 299 -3.72 -4.03 1.27
N LEU A 300 -2.52 -3.50 1.11
CA LEU A 300 -1.69 -2.97 2.18
C LEU A 300 -1.98 -1.49 2.41
N GLU A 301 -1.87 -1.05 3.66
CA GLU A 301 -1.91 0.38 3.96
C GLU A 301 -0.63 1.10 3.52
N LYS A 302 -0.76 2.19 2.77
CA LYS A 302 0.33 3.13 2.50
C LYS A 302 0.30 4.30 3.47
N ILE A 303 1.17 4.23 4.47
CA ILE A 303 1.38 5.31 5.43
C ILE A 303 2.30 6.37 4.80
N GLY A 304 1.87 7.64 4.81
CA GLY A 304 2.61 8.77 4.25
C GLY A 304 3.78 9.26 5.11
N LEU A 305 4.58 8.36 5.69
CA LEU A 305 5.76 8.76 6.46
C LEU A 305 6.89 9.21 5.52
N SER A 306 7.41 10.42 5.75
CA SER A 306 8.55 10.93 5.00
C SER A 306 9.86 10.35 5.54
N ILE A 307 10.74 9.93 4.61
CA ILE A 307 12.12 9.48 4.88
C ILE A 307 12.98 10.66 5.39
N GLN A 308 12.58 11.90 5.11
CA GLN A 308 13.32 13.10 5.53
C GLN A 308 13.34 13.31 7.05
N ASN A 309 12.42 12.68 7.79
CA ASN A 309 12.39 12.80 9.23
C ASN A 309 13.23 11.68 9.88
N SER A 310 14.49 11.98 10.15
CA SER A 310 15.46 11.05 10.72
C SER A 310 15.01 10.41 12.03
N SER A 311 14.25 11.12 12.87
CA SER A 311 13.77 10.60 14.16
C SER A 311 12.78 9.43 14.01
N ARG A 312 12.07 9.35 12.89
CA ARG A 312 11.09 8.28 12.61
C ARG A 312 11.65 7.21 11.67
N PHE A 313 12.89 7.34 11.23
CA PHE A 313 13.51 6.41 10.30
C PHE A 313 13.42 4.93 10.73
N PRO A 314 13.61 4.55 12.02
CA PRO A 314 13.43 3.17 12.47
C PRO A 314 12.04 2.59 12.13
N VAL A 315 10.98 3.37 12.35
CA VAL A 315 9.59 2.98 12.04
C VAL A 315 9.37 2.96 10.53
N VAL A 316 9.93 3.92 9.80
CA VAL A 316 9.85 3.95 8.33
C VAL A 316 10.52 2.72 7.72
N LEU A 317 11.71 2.35 8.21
CA LEU A 317 12.45 1.17 7.77
C LEU A 317 11.64 -0.10 8.03
N HIS A 318 11.08 -0.26 9.23
CA HIS A 318 10.20 -1.38 9.56
C HIS A 318 9.05 -1.52 8.57
N PHE A 319 8.32 -0.44 8.30
CA PHE A 319 7.19 -0.48 7.37
C PHE A 319 7.62 -0.81 5.95
N HIS A 320 8.77 -0.33 5.49
CA HIS A 320 9.30 -0.70 4.18
C HIS A 320 9.71 -2.17 4.10
N ILE A 321 10.28 -2.75 5.16
CA ILE A 321 10.61 -4.18 5.20
C ILE A 321 9.33 -5.02 5.16
N MET A 322 8.33 -4.67 5.99
CA MET A 322 7.02 -5.35 6.01
C MET A 322 6.35 -5.27 4.64
N GLU A 323 6.26 -4.07 4.05
CA GLU A 323 5.70 -3.85 2.71
C GLU A 323 6.45 -4.70 1.67
N ALA A 324 7.78 -4.64 1.62
CA ALA A 324 8.57 -5.39 0.64
C ALA A 324 8.37 -6.91 0.75
N MET A 325 8.39 -7.47 1.96
CA MET A 325 8.20 -8.91 2.17
C MET A 325 6.77 -9.35 1.86
N LEU A 326 5.76 -8.57 2.26
CA LEU A 326 4.35 -8.85 1.90
C LEU A 326 4.16 -8.80 0.38
N TYR A 327 4.74 -7.81 -0.30
CA TYR A 327 4.74 -7.74 -1.76
C TYR A 327 5.38 -8.97 -2.39
N ALA A 328 6.53 -9.42 -1.90
CA ALA A 328 7.22 -10.58 -2.46
C ALA A 328 6.45 -11.89 -2.23
N LEU A 329 5.94 -12.12 -1.01
CA LEU A 329 5.37 -13.39 -0.60
C LEU A 329 3.91 -13.59 -1.04
N LEU A 330 3.12 -12.51 -1.14
CA LEU A 330 1.71 -12.59 -1.53
C LEU A 330 1.49 -12.52 -3.05
N ASN A 331 2.43 -11.98 -3.82
CA ASN A 331 2.40 -11.99 -5.29
C ASN A 331 2.84 -13.36 -5.87
N LYS A 332 2.15 -14.44 -5.48
CA LYS A 332 2.54 -15.83 -5.78
C LYS A 332 2.71 -16.14 -7.27
N THR A 333 1.99 -15.47 -8.16
CA THR A 333 2.02 -15.72 -9.62
C THR A 333 2.72 -14.63 -10.44
N PHE A 334 3.27 -13.60 -9.79
CA PHE A 334 3.80 -12.43 -10.50
C PHE A 334 4.99 -12.76 -11.40
N ALA A 335 5.81 -13.74 -11.01
CA ALA A 335 6.94 -14.20 -11.81
C ALA A 335 6.49 -14.83 -13.15
N GLN A 336 5.25 -15.33 -13.22
CA GLN A 336 4.70 -15.99 -14.40
C GLN A 336 3.89 -15.03 -15.28
N ASP A 337 3.04 -14.19 -14.67
CA ASP A 337 2.06 -13.37 -15.40
C ASP A 337 2.34 -11.86 -15.38
N GLY A 338 3.32 -11.40 -14.58
CA GLY A 338 3.62 -9.99 -14.37
C GLY A 338 2.47 -9.18 -13.74
N GLN A 339 1.44 -9.84 -13.21
CA GLN A 339 0.25 -9.20 -12.69
C GLN A 339 0.36 -8.98 -11.18
N HIS A 340 0.34 -7.71 -10.78
CA HIS A 340 0.26 -7.38 -9.36
C HIS A 340 -1.07 -7.83 -8.75
N ARG A 341 -0.97 -8.48 -7.59
CA ARG A 341 -2.06 -8.84 -6.67
C ARG A 341 -1.95 -8.12 -5.34
N VAL A 342 -0.75 -7.64 -4.97
CA VAL A 342 -0.56 -6.80 -3.80
C VAL A 342 -0.62 -5.33 -4.21
N LEU A 343 -1.41 -4.56 -3.48
CA LEU A 343 -1.68 -3.14 -3.73
C LEU A 343 -1.39 -2.33 -2.46
N SER A 344 -0.94 -1.09 -2.58
CA SER A 344 -0.80 -0.13 -1.48
C SER A 344 -1.87 0.95 -1.62
N MET A 345 -2.76 1.06 -0.63
CA MET A 345 -3.86 2.02 -0.58
C MET A 345 -3.54 3.20 0.35
N ASN A 346 -3.81 4.43 -0.09
CA ASN A 346 -3.45 5.64 0.65
C ASN A 346 -4.28 5.79 1.94
N ARG A 347 -3.61 5.77 3.11
CA ARG A 347 -4.25 5.93 4.44
C ARG A 347 -5.11 7.17 4.57
N ASN A 348 -4.66 8.30 4.03
CA ASN A 348 -5.39 9.57 4.11
C ASN A 348 -6.58 9.60 3.14
N GLY A 349 -6.48 8.91 2.00
CA GLY A 349 -7.61 8.71 1.09
C GLY A 349 -8.74 7.95 1.78
N VAL A 350 -8.41 6.85 2.47
CA VAL A 350 -9.37 6.11 3.30
C VAL A 350 -9.94 6.98 4.42
N GLY A 351 -9.10 7.73 5.13
CA GLY A 351 -9.54 8.62 6.21
C GLY A 351 -10.51 9.70 5.74
N LYS A 352 -10.27 10.31 4.56
CA LYS A 352 -11.17 11.31 3.97
C LYS A 352 -12.52 10.72 3.57
N HIS A 353 -12.51 9.51 3.00
CA HIS A 353 -13.73 8.82 2.59
C HIS A 353 -14.64 8.43 3.75
N LEU A 354 -14.05 8.22 4.93
CA LEU A 354 -14.75 7.80 6.14
C LEU A 354 -14.98 8.95 7.13
N ASP A 355 -14.72 10.19 6.73
CA ASP A 355 -14.81 11.39 7.57
C ASP A 355 -14.02 11.28 8.89
N LEU A 356 -12.87 10.62 8.84
CA LEU A 356 -11.96 10.42 9.99
C LEU A 356 -10.81 11.44 10.03
N MET A 357 -10.89 12.54 9.29
CA MET A 357 -9.80 13.53 9.23
C MET A 357 -10.09 14.74 10.12
N VAL A 358 -9.11 15.13 10.93
CA VAL A 358 -9.08 16.40 11.66
C VAL A 358 -7.82 17.15 11.23
N GLY A 359 -8.00 18.16 10.38
CA GLY A 359 -6.89 18.77 9.65
C GLY A 359 -6.19 17.74 8.77
N ASP A 360 -4.88 17.57 8.96
CA ASP A 360 -4.05 16.60 8.24
C ASP A 360 -3.89 15.26 8.97
N ALA A 361 -4.45 15.13 10.18
CA ALA A 361 -4.33 13.92 11.00
C ALA A 361 -5.61 13.07 10.91
N ARG A 362 -5.43 11.75 10.79
CA ARG A 362 -6.52 10.78 10.85
C ARG A 362 -6.81 10.40 12.31
N THR A 363 -8.07 10.44 12.71
CA THR A 363 -8.56 9.98 14.03
C THR A 363 -8.82 8.47 14.04
N SER A 364 -9.12 7.92 15.22
CA SER A 364 -9.43 6.49 15.36
C SER A 364 -10.75 6.14 14.67
N GLY A 365 -10.74 5.02 13.94
CA GLY A 365 -11.94 4.44 13.33
C GLY A 365 -12.78 3.56 14.25
N LYS A 366 -12.41 3.45 15.54
CA LYS A 366 -13.05 2.52 16.50
C LYS A 366 -14.56 2.70 16.60
N GLU A 367 -15.04 3.94 16.74
CA GLU A 367 -16.47 4.21 16.89
C GLU A 367 -17.25 3.87 15.62
N LEU A 368 -16.66 4.11 14.44
CA LEU A 368 -17.27 3.71 13.17
C LEU A 368 -17.38 2.19 13.07
N VAL A 369 -16.35 1.44 13.47
CA VAL A 369 -16.40 -0.03 13.51
C VAL A 369 -17.44 -0.54 14.50
N LYS A 370 -17.56 0.09 15.66
CA LYS A 370 -18.61 -0.22 16.66
C LYS A 370 -20.00 -0.04 16.07
N GLN A 371 -20.21 1.06 15.33
CA GLN A 371 -21.46 1.33 14.62
C GLN A 371 -21.73 0.25 13.56
N LEU A 372 -20.75 -0.11 12.72
CA LEU A 372 -20.90 -1.15 11.70
C LEU A 372 -21.30 -2.51 12.32
N LEU A 373 -20.69 -2.89 13.45
CA LEU A 373 -21.04 -4.12 14.18
C LEU A 373 -22.47 -4.11 14.75
N ALA A 374 -22.97 -2.95 15.15
CA ALA A 374 -24.34 -2.79 15.63
C ALA A 374 -25.36 -2.77 14.48
N GLU A 375 -25.10 -1.98 13.43
CA GLU A 375 -25.99 -1.77 12.30
C GLU A 375 -26.17 -3.00 11.42
N SER A 376 -25.18 -3.88 11.36
CA SER A 376 -25.24 -5.12 10.57
C SER A 376 -26.42 -6.04 10.90
N VAL A 377 -27.03 -5.89 12.07
CA VAL A 377 -28.23 -6.64 12.51
C VAL A 377 -29.49 -5.79 12.37
N LEU A 378 -29.36 -4.46 12.36
CA LEU A 378 -30.49 -3.53 12.48
C LEU A 378 -30.95 -2.96 11.13
N LYS A 379 -30.06 -2.88 10.14
CA LYS A 379 -30.35 -2.32 8.82
C LYS A 379 -30.60 -3.43 7.80
N GLU A 380 -31.56 -3.20 6.91
CA GLU A 380 -31.84 -4.07 5.76
C GLU A 380 -30.68 -4.10 4.76
N GLU A 381 -30.06 -2.94 4.52
CA GLU A 381 -28.87 -2.79 3.69
C GLU A 381 -27.70 -2.19 4.49
N PRO A 382 -26.96 -3.01 5.28
CA PRO A 382 -25.82 -2.52 6.01
C PRO A 382 -24.62 -2.32 5.08
N ARG A 383 -23.81 -1.30 5.37
CA ARG A 383 -22.57 -0.98 4.65
C ARG A 383 -21.55 -2.14 4.67
N VAL A 384 -21.61 -2.99 5.69
CA VAL A 384 -20.84 -4.24 5.78
C VAL A 384 -21.67 -5.32 6.45
N ARG A 385 -21.58 -6.55 5.97
CA ARG A 385 -22.32 -7.71 6.47
C ARG A 385 -21.39 -8.59 7.29
N PHE A 386 -21.83 -8.98 8.49
CA PHE A 386 -21.12 -9.98 9.29
C PHE A 386 -21.93 -11.28 9.28
N PRO A 387 -21.35 -12.40 8.84
CA PRO A 387 -22.00 -13.70 8.90
C PRO A 387 -22.46 -14.05 10.32
N SER A 388 -23.66 -14.61 10.45
CA SER A 388 -24.30 -14.91 11.75
C SER A 388 -23.48 -15.89 12.60
N ASP A 389 -22.75 -16.80 11.97
CA ASP A 389 -21.84 -17.75 12.62
C ASP A 389 -20.56 -17.09 13.18
N LYS A 390 -20.19 -15.90 12.70
CA LYS A 390 -18.94 -15.22 13.08
C LYS A 390 -19.14 -13.92 13.86
N ILE A 391 -20.31 -13.29 13.76
CA ILE A 391 -20.57 -11.98 14.39
C ILE A 391 -20.36 -11.97 15.90
N VAL A 392 -20.72 -13.06 16.59
CA VAL A 392 -20.51 -13.20 18.04
C VAL A 392 -19.03 -13.16 18.38
N ARG A 393 -18.21 -13.91 17.63
CA ARG A 393 -16.75 -13.92 17.78
C ARG A 393 -16.16 -12.53 17.51
N TYR A 394 -16.59 -11.84 16.46
CA TYR A 394 -16.08 -10.51 16.15
C TYR A 394 -16.43 -9.47 17.21
N ARG A 395 -17.64 -9.53 17.79
CA ARG A 395 -18.03 -8.67 18.91
C ARG A 395 -17.18 -8.94 20.15
N GLN A 396 -16.91 -10.21 20.47
CA GLN A 396 -16.02 -10.57 21.58
C GLN A 396 -14.59 -10.08 21.34
N MET A 397 -14.07 -10.24 20.13
CA MET A 397 -12.74 -9.74 19.75
C MET A 397 -12.67 -8.21 19.86
N PHE A 398 -13.69 -7.49 19.38
CA PHE A 398 -13.78 -6.04 19.50
C PHE A 398 -13.83 -5.58 20.97
N ALA A 399 -14.63 -6.26 21.80
CA ALA A 399 -14.69 -5.97 23.24
C ALA A 399 -13.33 -6.20 23.93
N ALA A 400 -12.62 -7.28 23.57
CA ALA A 400 -11.27 -7.55 24.09
C ALA A 400 -10.25 -6.47 23.70
N THR A 401 -10.47 -5.75 22.60
CA THR A 401 -9.65 -4.61 22.18
C THR A 401 -10.01 -3.29 22.88
N GLU A 402 -11.01 -3.23 23.77
CA GLU A 402 -11.30 -1.98 24.48
C GLU A 402 -10.19 -1.56 25.44
N GLN A 403 -9.49 -2.53 26.03
CA GLN A 403 -8.41 -2.30 26.99
C GLN A 403 -7.05 -2.04 26.30
N GLN A 404 -6.92 -2.32 25.00
CA GLN A 404 -5.67 -2.23 24.26
C GLN A 404 -5.86 -1.47 22.96
N ARG A 405 -5.03 -0.47 22.67
CA ARG A 405 -5.06 0.18 21.35
C ARG A 405 -4.79 -0.86 20.25
N ALA A 406 -5.78 -1.08 19.39
CA ALA A 406 -5.76 -2.05 18.30
C ALA A 406 -6.24 -1.40 17.00
N GLU A 407 -5.67 -0.23 16.67
CA GLU A 407 -6.09 0.56 15.50
C GLU A 407 -5.91 -0.23 14.19
N GLU A 408 -4.89 -1.08 14.10
CA GLU A 408 -4.66 -1.94 12.93
C GLU A 408 -5.86 -2.86 12.67
N PHE A 409 -6.48 -3.38 13.73
CA PHE A 409 -7.65 -4.24 13.63
C PHE A 409 -8.83 -3.48 13.02
N TYR A 410 -9.14 -2.30 13.53
CA TYR A 410 -10.22 -1.45 13.01
C TYR A 410 -9.93 -0.98 11.59
N ASP A 411 -8.72 -0.48 11.35
CA ASP A 411 -8.31 0.10 10.07
C ASP A 411 -8.28 -0.96 8.95
N SER A 412 -7.97 -2.22 9.25
CA SER A 412 -8.01 -3.30 8.25
C SER A 412 -9.41 -3.51 7.66
N LEU A 413 -10.45 -3.48 8.50
CA LEU A 413 -11.84 -3.58 8.06
C LEU A 413 -12.27 -2.32 7.30
N LEU A 414 -11.97 -1.14 7.84
CA LEU A 414 -12.34 0.14 7.23
C LEU A 414 -11.68 0.36 5.86
N GLN A 415 -10.42 -0.04 5.71
CA GLN A 415 -9.73 -0.04 4.43
C GLN A 415 -10.38 -0.99 3.43
N ALA A 416 -10.84 -2.18 3.86
CA ALA A 416 -11.52 -3.13 2.97
C ALA A 416 -12.84 -2.55 2.44
N VAL A 417 -13.65 -1.96 3.32
CA VAL A 417 -14.91 -1.28 2.95
C VAL A 417 -14.63 -0.14 1.97
N ALA A 418 -13.66 0.73 2.30
CA ALA A 418 -13.29 1.85 1.43
C ALA A 418 -12.75 1.39 0.07
N PHE A 419 -12.01 0.28 0.00
CA PHE A 419 -11.52 -0.28 -1.27
C PHE A 419 -12.69 -0.66 -2.18
N TYR A 420 -13.68 -1.36 -1.66
CA TYR A 420 -14.85 -1.75 -2.45
C TYR A 420 -15.64 -0.54 -2.95
N GLU A 421 -15.90 0.42 -2.07
CA GLU A 421 -16.68 1.61 -2.40
C GLU A 421 -15.97 2.53 -3.40
N LEU A 422 -14.65 2.70 -3.27
CA LEU A 422 -13.87 3.65 -4.07
C LEU A 422 -13.25 3.05 -5.34
N ALA A 423 -13.08 1.72 -5.42
CA ALA A 423 -12.34 1.09 -6.52
C ALA A 423 -13.10 -0.04 -7.24
N VAL A 424 -14.17 -0.58 -6.63
CA VAL A 424 -14.91 -1.71 -7.20
C VAL A 424 -16.30 -1.29 -7.65
N PHE A 425 -17.05 -0.60 -6.78
CA PHE A 425 -18.46 -0.31 -7.00
C PHE A 425 -18.77 1.01 -7.68
N ASP A 426 -17.78 1.91 -7.86
CA ASP A 426 -17.91 3.26 -8.45
C ASP A 426 -19.35 3.58 -8.86
N THR A 427 -20.05 4.26 -7.96
CA THR A 427 -21.42 4.75 -8.12
C THR A 427 -21.56 5.45 -9.47
N GLU A 428 -22.29 4.85 -10.41
CA GLU A 428 -22.99 5.66 -11.40
C GLU A 428 -24.02 6.50 -10.63
N PRO A 429 -23.93 7.85 -10.66
CA PRO A 429 -24.99 8.69 -10.11
C PRO A 429 -26.23 8.66 -10.99
#